data_AF-A0A961HWQ4-F1
#
_entry.id   AF-A0A961HWQ4-F1
#
_cell.length_a   1.000
_cell.length_b   1.000
_cell.length_c   1.000
_cell.angle_alpha   90.00
_cell.angle_beta   90.00
_cell.angle_gamma   90.00
#
_symmetry.space_group_name_H-M   'P 1'
#
loop_
_entity.id
_entity.type
_entity.pdbx_description
1 polymer ?
#
loop_
_entity_poly.entity_id
_entity_poly.type
_entity_poly.pdbx_seq_one_letter_code
_entity_poly.pdbx_strand_id
1 'polypeptide(L)' 'MIGGMALFMYFFVIRPQRKEEKRKKEMLSSLKKGDRIVTTSGILGTVASVKDETVF' A
#
# COMPACT_ATOMS: atom_id res chain seq x y z
N MET A 1 -9.17 -17.91 -28.68
CA MET A 1 -9.46 -16.48 -28.43
C MET A 1 -9.74 -16.13 -26.95
N ILE A 2 -9.61 -17.04 -25.97
CA ILE A 2 -9.86 -16.72 -24.54
C ILE A 2 -8.55 -16.45 -23.76
N GLY A 3 -7.43 -17.09 -24.12
CA GLY A 3 -6.15 -16.91 -23.43
C GLY A 3 -5.49 -15.53 -23.59
N GLY A 4 -5.67 -14.89 -24.76
CA GLY A 4 -5.10 -13.56 -25.02
C GLY A 4 -5.73 -12.46 -24.16
N MET A 5 -7.04 -12.54 -23.90
CA MET A 5 -7.75 -11.56 -23.08
C MET A 5 -7.38 -11.68 -21.59
N ALA A 6 -7.19 -12.90 -21.09
CA ALA A 6 -6.74 -13.14 -19.72
C ALA A 6 -5.32 -12.62 -19.46
N LEU A 7 -4.40 -12.81 -20.42
CA LEU A 7 -3.03 -12.29 -20.37
C LEU A 7 -3.00 -10.75 -20.37
N PHE A 8 -3.84 -10.14 -21.20
CA PHE A 8 -3.95 -8.68 -21.28
C PHE A 8 -4.49 -8.09 -19.97
N MET A 9 -5.59 -8.62 -19.43
CA MET A 9 -6.12 -8.19 -18.13
C MET A 9 -5.13 -8.42 -16.99
N TYR A 10 -4.44 -9.57 -16.96
CA TYR A 10 -3.42 -9.85 -15.95
C TYR A 10 -2.32 -8.78 -15.99
N PHE A 11 -1.75 -8.50 -17.17
CA PHE A 11 -0.63 -7.57 -17.28
C PHE A 11 -1.05 -6.12 -17.03
N PHE A 12 -2.25 -5.72 -17.46
CA PHE A 12 -2.74 -4.35 -17.29
C PHE A 12 -3.32 -4.06 -15.91
N VAL A 13 -3.85 -5.04 -15.18
CA VAL A 13 -4.45 -4.82 -13.84
C VAL A 13 -3.48 -5.18 -12.72
N ILE A 14 -2.78 -6.32 -12.81
CA ILE A 14 -1.91 -6.79 -11.72
C ILE A 14 -0.62 -5.99 -11.66
N ARG A 15 -0.09 -5.51 -12.79
CA ARG A 15 1.11 -4.65 -12.79
C ARG A 15 0.90 -3.32 -12.06
N PRO A 16 -0.17 -2.53 -12.32
CA PRO A 16 -0.43 -1.32 -11.55
C PRO A 16 -0.84 -1.62 -10.12
N GLN A 17 -1.64 -2.66 -9.85
CA GLN A 17 -1.98 -3.04 -8.47
C GLN A 17 -0.73 -3.34 -7.65
N ARG A 18 0.20 -4.17 -8.16
CA ARG A 18 1.46 -4.47 -7.48
C ARG A 18 2.33 -3.22 -7.24
N LYS A 19 2.26 -2.24 -8.14
CA LYS A 19 3.01 -0.97 -7.99
C LYS A 19 2.39 -0.10 -6.89
N GLU A 20 1.07 -0.05 -6.81
CA GLU A 20 0.36 0.69 -5.77
C GLU A 20 0.53 0.06 -4.39
N GLU A 21 0.44 -1.28 -4.31
CA GLU A 21 0.70 -2.04 -3.08
C GLU A 21 2.14 -1.82 -2.58
N LYS A 22 3.13 -1.88 -3.46
CA LYS A 22 4.52 -1.59 -3.11
C LYS A 22 4.69 -0.18 -2.58
N ARG A 23 4.11 0.83 -3.26
CA ARG A 23 4.14 2.23 -2.81
C ARG A 23 3.49 2.42 -1.44
N LYS A 24 2.35 1.78 -1.20
CA LYS A 24 1.68 1.80 0.11
C LYS A 24 2.58 1.16 1.18
N LYS A 25 3.17 0.00 0.89
CA LYS A 25 4.07 -0.68 1.82
C LYS A 25 5.32 0.13 2.13
N GLU A 26 5.93 0.72 1.11
CA GLU A 26 7.08 1.63 1.25
C GLU A 26 6.72 2.86 2.09
N MET A 27 5.58 3.52 1.78
CA MET A 27 5.08 4.65 2.57
C MET A 27 4.92 4.26 4.04
N LEU A 28 4.24 3.15 4.32
CA LEU A 28 4.02 2.67 5.69
C LEU A 28 5.34 2.32 6.40
N SER A 29 6.30 1.69 5.70
CA SER A 29 7.62 1.37 6.25
C SER A 29 8.50 2.60 6.49
N SER A 30 8.24 3.70 5.78
CA SER A 30 8.97 4.96 5.93
C SER A 30 8.48 5.79 7.13
N LEU A 31 7.28 5.47 7.65
CA LEU A 31 6.72 6.17 8.81
C LEU A 31 7.56 5.91 10.06
N LYS A 32 7.81 6.96 10.82
CA LYS A 32 8.55 6.93 12.08
C LYS A 32 7.73 7.56 13.19
N LYS A 33 8.10 7.25 14.43
CA LYS A 33 7.54 7.92 15.60
C LYS A 33 7.78 9.43 15.48
N GLY A 34 6.72 10.20 15.68
CA GLY A 34 6.74 11.66 15.56
C GLY A 34 6.28 12.20 14.21
N ASP A 35 6.08 11.35 13.20
CA ASP A 35 5.57 11.81 11.91
C ASP A 35 4.13 12.28 12.02
N ARG A 36 3.82 13.40 11.38
CA ARG A 36 2.45 13.89 11.24
C ARG A 36 1.80 13.22 10.04
N ILE A 37 0.65 12.61 10.27
CA ILE A 37 -0.10 11.89 9.25
C ILE A 37 -1.54 12.38 9.19
N VAL A 38 -2.15 12.20 8.04
CA VAL A 38 -3.59 12.35 7.84
C VAL A 38 -4.14 10.97 7.49
N THR A 39 -5.13 10.50 8.26
CA THR A 39 -5.82 9.25 7.93
C THR A 39 -6.72 9.45 6.72
N THR A 40 -7.11 8.37 6.06
CA THR A 40 -8.07 8.42 4.93
C THR A 40 -9.42 9.05 5.31
N SER A 41 -9.77 9.02 6.60
CA SER A 41 -10.98 9.66 7.15
C SER A 41 -10.80 11.15 7.47
N GLY A 42 -9.63 11.74 7.21
CA GLY A 42 -9.34 13.16 7.42
C GLY A 42 -8.82 13.52 8.82
N ILE A 43 -8.46 12.54 9.64
CA ILE A 43 -7.96 12.78 11.00
C ILE A 43 -6.47 13.15 10.91
N LEU A 44 -6.11 14.33 11.41
CA LEU A 44 -4.71 14.70 11.64
C LEU A 44 -4.22 14.09 12.96
N GLY A 45 -3.10 13.38 12.89
CA GLY A 45 -2.49 12.74 14.05
C GLY A 45 -0.96 12.71 13.96
N THR A 46 -0.33 12.30 15.05
CA THR A 46 1.13 12.06 15.10
C THR A 46 1.38 10.60 15.45
N VAL A 47 2.31 9.95 14.76
CA VAL A 47 2.65 8.54 14.97
C VAL A 47 3.28 8.36 16.35
N ALA A 48 2.58 7.70 17.27
CA ALA A 48 3.03 7.50 18.65
C ALA A 48 4.08 6.37 18.78
N SER A 49 3.94 5.31 17.98
CA SER A 49 4.88 4.19 17.89
C SER A 49 4.60 3.41 16.61
N VAL A 50 5.64 2.83 16.00
CA VAL A 50 5.52 1.91 14.86
C VAL A 50 5.89 0.52 15.35
N LYS A 51 4.99 -0.44 15.21
CA LYS A 51 5.27 -1.87 15.42
C LYS A 51 5.27 -2.56 14.07
N ASP A 52 6.29 -3.36 13.81
CA ASP A 52 6.29 -4.29 12.68
C ASP A 52 5.18 -5.32 12.90
N GLU A 53 4.45 -5.65 11.81
CA GLU A 53 3.31 -6.56 11.81
C GLU A 53 3.57 -7.80 12.67
N THR A 54 2.90 -7.89 13.82
CA THR A 54 2.77 -9.14 14.55
C THR A 54 1.63 -9.90 13.90
N VAL A 55 1.96 -10.74 12.92
CA VAL A 55 1.03 -11.73 12.37
C VAL A 55 0.97 -12.88 13.38
N PHE A 56 -0.20 -13.11 13.99
CA PHE A 56 -0.50 -14.30 14.77
C PHE A 56 -1.08 -15.39 13.86
#